data_AF-A0AAN9V0Y9-F1
#
_entry.id   AF-A0AAN9V0Y9-F1
#
_cell.length_a   1.000
_cell.length_b   1.000
_cell.length_c   1.000
_cell.angle_alpha   90.00
_cell.angle_beta   90.00
_cell.angle_gamma   90.00
#
_symmetry.space_group_name_H-M   'P 1'
#
loop_
_entity.id
_entity.type
_entity.pdbx_description
1 polymer ?
#
loop_
_entity_poly.entity_id
_entity_poly.type
_entity_poly.pdbx_seq_one_letter_code
_entity_poly.pdbx_strand_id
1 'polypeptide(L)'
;MVIAIGLEGSANKVGVGIRRDGEVLANCRQTYISPPGEGFLPRETAQHHREKIIGLVREALTVSGISPDNIDVVCYTKGPGMGAPLMMVALVARIIAQIWNKPIIGVNHCIVILKWED
;
A
#
# COMPACT_ATOMS: atom_id res chain seq x y z
N MET A 1 0.41 21.42 5.09
CA MET A 1 0.76 20.07 5.59
C MET A 1 0.17 19.08 4.62
N VAL A 2 0.97 18.23 3.99
CA VAL A 2 0.51 17.24 3.00
C VAL A 2 0.38 15.88 3.65
N ILE A 3 -0.79 15.27 3.54
CA ILE A 3 -1.09 13.93 4.04
C ILE A 3 -1.23 12.96 2.87
N ALA A 4 -0.33 11.98 2.82
CA ALA A 4 -0.32 10.95 1.80
C ALA A 4 -0.67 9.59 2.39
N ILE A 5 -1.49 8.82 1.67
CA ILE A 5 -1.69 7.39 1.93
C ILE A 5 -0.90 6.59 0.88
N GLY A 6 -0.07 5.64 1.31
CA GLY A 6 0.77 4.81 0.45
C GLY A 6 0.35 3.34 0.50
N LEU A 7 0.20 2.70 -0.65
CA LEU A 7 -0.11 1.27 -0.77
C LEU A 7 1.06 0.53 -1.44
N GLU A 8 1.62 -0.47 -0.74
CA GLU A 8 2.76 -1.27 -1.18
C GLU A 8 2.37 -2.76 -1.26
N GLY A 9 2.82 -3.45 -2.30
CA GLY A 9 2.59 -4.89 -2.47
C GLY A 9 3.30 -5.49 -3.67
N SER A 10 4.54 -5.05 -3.90
CA SER A 10 5.41 -5.54 -4.98
C SER A 10 5.87 -7.00 -4.79
N ALA A 11 5.92 -7.48 -3.55
CA ALA A 11 6.41 -8.80 -3.17
C ALA A 11 5.40 -9.54 -2.27
N ASN A 12 5.87 -10.39 -1.35
CA ASN A 12 5.02 -11.18 -0.45
C ASN A 12 4.46 -10.40 0.76
N LYS A 13 4.83 -9.13 0.92
CA LYS A 13 4.23 -8.24 1.93
C LYS A 13 3.23 -7.34 1.22
N VAL A 14 2.13 -7.04 1.89
CA VAL A 14 1.22 -5.94 1.53
C VAL A 14 1.13 -4.99 2.70
N GLY A 15 1.18 -3.69 2.43
CA GLY A 15 1.18 -2.67 3.46
C GLY A 15 0.46 -1.41 3.03
N VAL A 16 -0.07 -0.71 4.02
CA VAL A 16 -0.68 0.61 3.86
C VAL A 16 -0.11 1.53 4.93
N GLY A 17 0.45 2.65 4.48
CA GLY A 17 1.01 3.67 5.35
C GLY A 17 0.34 5.02 5.17
N ILE A 18 0.35 5.85 6.21
CA ILE A 18 -0.08 7.25 6.15
C ILE A 18 1.05 8.11 6.69
N ARG A 19 1.45 9.14 5.92
CA ARG A 19 2.51 10.08 6.27
C ARG A 19 2.00 11.51 6.21
N ARG A 20 2.42 12.36 7.14
CA ARG A 20 2.14 13.80 7.16
C ARG A 20 3.46 14.56 7.29
N ASP A 21 3.85 15.30 6.25
CA ASP A 21 5.07 16.14 6.24
C ASP A 21 6.33 15.50 6.84
N GLY A 22 6.63 14.26 6.46
CA GLY A 22 7.80 13.56 7.01
C GLY A 22 7.47 12.62 8.18
N GLU A 23 6.37 12.81 8.89
CA GLU A 23 5.99 11.98 10.04
C GLU A 23 5.17 10.74 9.63
N VAL A 24 5.55 9.57 10.13
CA VAL A 24 4.77 8.33 9.96
C VAL A 24 3.60 8.32 10.96
N LEU A 25 2.37 8.38 10.47
CA LEU A 25 1.17 8.29 11.31
C LEU A 25 0.61 6.87 11.40
N ALA A 26 0.78 6.06 10.35
CA ALA A 26 0.42 4.65 10.33
C ALA A 26 1.33 3.87 9.37
N ASN A 27 1.57 2.59 9.69
CA ASN A 27 2.36 1.67 8.86
C ASN A 27 1.90 0.22 9.09
N CYS A 28 0.70 -0.09 8.59
CA CYS A 28 0.06 -1.39 8.76
C CYS A 28 0.54 -2.37 7.69
N ARG A 29 0.84 -3.62 8.07
CA ARG A 29 1.42 -4.62 7.14
C ARG A 29 0.94 -6.03 7.42
N GLN A 30 0.74 -6.80 6.36
CA GLN A 30 0.55 -8.26 6.39
C GLN A 30 1.62 -8.93 5.52
N THR A 31 2.02 -10.14 5.91
CA THR A 31 3.00 -10.95 5.18
C THR A 31 2.36 -12.26 4.78
N TYR A 32 2.43 -12.60 3.50
CA TYR A 32 2.13 -13.95 3.03
C TYR A 32 3.31 -14.87 3.36
N ILE A 33 3.02 -15.93 4.10
CA ILE A 33 3.97 -16.95 4.54
C ILE A 33 3.63 -18.23 3.77
N SER A 34 4.56 -18.67 2.92
CA SER A 34 4.43 -19.93 2.18
C SER A 34 4.66 -21.14 3.09
N PRO A 35 4.19 -22.35 2.69
CA PRO A 35 4.53 -23.59 3.38
C PRO A 35 6.05 -23.79 3.51
N PRO A 36 6.53 -24.53 4.53
CA PRO A 36 7.95 -24.83 4.68
C PRO A 36 8.53 -25.51 3.44
N GLY A 37 9.63 -24.96 2.92
CA GLY A 37 10.30 -25.48 1.71
C GLY A 37 9.81 -24.88 0.39
N GLU A 38 8.82 -24.00 0.41
CA GLU A 38 8.25 -23.39 -0.80
C GLU A 38 8.50 -21.86 -0.87
N GLY A 39 8.66 -21.35 -2.10
CA GLY A 39 8.64 -19.92 -2.38
C GLY A 39 7.21 -19.41 -2.61
N PHE A 40 6.97 -18.13 -2.34
CA PHE A 40 5.65 -17.54 -2.60
C PHE A 40 5.40 -17.37 -4.10
N LEU A 41 4.30 -17.93 -4.60
CA LEU A 41 3.92 -17.82 -6.00
C LEU A 41 3.14 -16.52 -6.28
N PRO A 42 3.24 -15.93 -7.49
CA PRO A 42 2.54 -14.69 -7.82
C PRO A 42 1.01 -14.76 -7.63
N ARG A 43 0.39 -15.90 -7.94
CA ARG A 43 -1.06 -16.11 -7.83
C ARG A 43 -1.53 -16.08 -6.37
N GLU A 44 -0.87 -16.84 -5.52
CA GLU A 44 -1.23 -16.97 -4.10
C GLU A 44 -0.96 -15.66 -3.35
N THR A 45 0.15 -15.00 -3.68
CA THR A 45 0.47 -13.68 -3.14
C THR A 45 -0.61 -12.65 -3.53
N ALA A 46 -1.04 -12.63 -4.79
CA ALA A 46 -2.10 -11.72 -5.23
C ALA A 46 -3.44 -12.01 -4.54
N GLN A 47 -3.76 -13.27 -4.29
CA GLN A 47 -4.95 -13.66 -3.52
C GLN A 47 -4.86 -13.16 -2.07
N HIS A 48 -3.72 -13.36 -1.40
CA HIS A 48 -3.49 -12.82 -0.07
C HIS A 48 -3.67 -11.30 -0.03
N HIS A 49 -3.07 -10.56 -0.97
CA HIS A 49 -3.19 -9.11 -1.04
C HIS A 49 -4.65 -8.68 -1.24
N ARG A 50 -5.40 -9.37 -2.12
CA ARG A 50 -6.84 -9.13 -2.33
C ARG A 50 -7.65 -9.23 -1.04
N GLU A 51 -7.36 -10.23 -0.21
CA GLU A 51 -8.10 -10.47 1.04
C GLU A 51 -7.74 -9.46 2.13
N LYS A 52 -6.49 -8.96 2.16
CA LYS A 52 -5.98 -8.14 3.27
C LYS A 52 -6.02 -6.63 3.02
N ILE A 53 -5.87 -6.18 1.77
CA ILE A 53 -5.57 -4.76 1.48
C ILE A 53 -6.66 -3.78 1.94
N ILE A 54 -7.94 -4.13 1.80
CA ILE A 54 -9.05 -3.27 2.27
C ILE A 54 -9.07 -3.18 3.80
N GLY A 55 -8.78 -4.29 4.48
CA GLY A 55 -8.62 -4.31 5.93
C GLY A 55 -7.48 -3.40 6.38
N LEU A 56 -6.32 -3.48 5.70
CA LEU A 56 -5.16 -2.63 5.97
C LEU A 56 -5.42 -1.14 5.72
N VAL A 57 -6.21 -0.78 4.71
CA VAL A 57 -6.61 0.63 4.49
C VAL A 57 -7.42 1.15 5.68
N ARG A 58 -8.40 0.37 6.16
CA ARG A 58 -9.22 0.74 7.32
C ARG A 58 -8.39 0.80 8.61
N GLU A 59 -7.45 -0.13 8.77
CA GLU A 59 -6.52 -0.17 9.89
C GLU A 59 -5.64 1.08 9.89
N ALA A 60 -5.05 1.44 8.75
CA ALA A 60 -4.20 2.63 8.63
C ALA A 60 -4.96 3.93 8.96
N LEU A 61 -6.20 4.08 8.46
CA LEU A 61 -7.05 5.23 8.79
C LEU A 61 -7.37 5.27 10.30
N THR A 62 -7.68 4.11 10.89
CA THR A 62 -7.94 4.00 12.34
C THR A 62 -6.71 4.37 13.17
N VAL A 63 -5.54 3.80 12.84
CA VAL A 63 -4.29 4.02 13.58
C VAL A 63 -3.82 5.47 13.48
N SER A 64 -3.93 6.08 12.30
CA SER A 64 -3.54 7.48 12.08
C SER A 64 -4.54 8.49 12.62
N GLY A 65 -5.79 8.10 12.87
CA GLY A 65 -6.89 9.00 13.22
C GLY A 65 -7.31 9.95 12.08
N ILE A 66 -6.85 9.70 10.85
CA ILE A 66 -7.12 10.57 9.70
C ILE A 66 -8.40 10.12 8.98
N SER A 67 -9.31 11.07 8.74
CA SER A 67 -10.45 10.88 7.84
C SER A 67 -10.00 10.85 6.38
N PRO A 68 -10.61 10.03 5.51
CA PRO A 68 -10.37 10.05 4.06
C PRO A 68 -10.41 11.44 3.42
N ASP A 69 -11.28 12.34 3.90
CA ASP A 69 -11.41 13.69 3.36
C ASP A 69 -10.14 14.53 3.54
N ASN A 70 -9.36 14.23 4.59
CA ASN A 70 -8.11 14.92 4.91
C ASN A 70 -6.89 14.30 4.20
N ILE A 71 -7.06 13.22 3.43
CA ILE A 71 -5.98 12.70 2.57
C ILE A 71 -5.83 13.63 1.37
N ASP A 72 -4.61 14.08 1.09
CA ASP A 72 -4.33 14.96 -0.04
C ASP A 72 -3.97 14.17 -1.30
N VAL A 73 -3.35 13.00 -1.16
CA VAL A 73 -2.86 12.19 -2.28
C VAL A 73 -2.83 10.70 -1.96
N VAL A 74 -3.19 9.89 -2.96
CA VAL A 74 -3.04 8.43 -2.93
C VAL A 74 -1.79 8.03 -3.69
N CYS A 75 -0.89 7.32 -3.02
CA CYS A 75 0.34 6.79 -3.58
C CYS A 75 0.27 5.26 -3.67
N TYR A 76 0.82 4.68 -4.73
CA TYR A 76 0.93 3.23 -4.83
C TYR A 76 2.20 2.81 -5.55
N THR A 77 2.67 1.61 -5.26
CA THR A 77 3.84 1.06 -5.92
C THR A 77 3.50 0.67 -7.36
N LYS A 78 4.09 1.40 -8.31
CA LYS A 78 3.96 1.14 -9.75
C LYS A 78 4.90 0.02 -10.21
N GLY A 79 6.01 -0.17 -9.49
CA GLY A 79 7.00 -1.22 -9.74
C GLY A 79 8.42 -0.79 -9.33
N PRO A 80 9.43 -1.65 -9.50
CA PRO A 80 9.33 -3.05 -9.96
C PRO A 80 8.65 -3.98 -8.95
N GLY A 81 8.34 -5.21 -9.35
CA GLY A 81 7.69 -6.22 -8.50
C GLY A 81 6.98 -7.33 -9.28
N MET A 82 6.32 -8.23 -8.56
CA MET A 82 5.53 -9.31 -9.16
C MET A 82 4.25 -8.75 -9.81
N GLY A 83 3.99 -9.15 -11.06
CA GLY A 83 2.89 -8.59 -11.87
C GLY A 83 1.50 -8.68 -11.22
N ALA A 84 1.08 -9.88 -10.81
CA ALA A 84 -0.26 -10.08 -10.23
C ALA A 84 -0.46 -9.31 -8.90
N PRO A 85 0.47 -9.36 -7.92
CA PRO A 85 0.41 -8.52 -6.73
C PRO A 85 0.38 -7.01 -7.00
N LEU A 86 1.24 -6.51 -7.90
CA LEU A 86 1.25 -5.10 -8.29
C LEU A 86 -0.09 -4.65 -8.89
N MET A 87 -0.68 -5.47 -9.77
CA MET A 87 -1.99 -5.16 -10.36
C MET A 87 -3.08 -5.05 -9.30
N MET A 88 -3.08 -5.93 -8.29
CA MET A 88 -4.07 -5.87 -7.21
C MET A 88 -3.96 -4.58 -6.39
N VAL A 89 -2.74 -4.17 -6.02
CA VAL A 89 -2.51 -2.92 -5.27
C VAL A 89 -2.89 -1.70 -6.11
N ALA A 90 -2.48 -1.68 -7.38
CA ALA A 90 -2.78 -0.58 -8.30
C ALA A 90 -4.28 -0.41 -8.52
N LEU A 91 -5.03 -1.52 -8.63
CA LEU A 91 -6.49 -1.50 -8.75
C LEU A 91 -7.14 -0.83 -7.54
N VAL A 92 -6.75 -1.25 -6.34
CA VAL A 92 -7.30 -0.71 -5.08
C VAL A 92 -6.97 0.77 -4.93
N ALA A 93 -5.72 1.16 -5.18
CA ALA A 93 -5.31 2.56 -5.12
C ALA A 93 -6.10 3.45 -6.09
N ARG A 94 -6.34 2.99 -7.33
CA ARG A 94 -7.14 3.73 -8.33
C ARG A 94 -8.59 3.90 -7.88
N ILE A 95 -9.22 2.82 -7.39
CA ILE A 95 -10.61 2.87 -6.91
C ILE A 95 -10.73 3.82 -5.73
N ILE A 96 -9.81 3.73 -4.75
CA ILE A 96 -9.79 4.62 -3.58
C ILE A 96 -9.63 6.09 -4.00
N ALA A 97 -8.68 6.38 -4.89
CA ALA A 97 -8.46 7.73 -5.39
C ALA A 97 -9.70 8.29 -6.10
N GLN A 98 -10.41 7.47 -6.86
CA GLN A 98 -11.67 7.85 -7.51
C GLN A 98 -12.79 8.10 -6.51
N ILE A 99 -12.99 7.21 -5.54
CA ILE A 99 -14.04 7.36 -4.51
C ILE A 99 -13.79 8.61 -3.64
N TRP A 100 -12.55 8.86 -3.26
CA TRP A 100 -12.19 10.01 -2.42
C TRP A 100 -11.94 11.29 -3.23
N ASN A 101 -12.04 11.22 -4.56
CA ASN A 101 -11.73 12.31 -5.49
C ASN A 101 -10.36 12.96 -5.21
N LYS A 102 -9.32 12.12 -5.06
CA LYS A 102 -7.95 12.55 -4.74
C LYS A 102 -7.00 12.26 -5.91
N PRO A 103 -5.94 13.08 -6.09
CA PRO A 103 -4.89 12.76 -7.04
C PRO A 103 -4.20 11.43 -6.67
N ILE A 104 -3.68 10.75 -7.69
CA ILE A 104 -2.98 9.47 -7.54
C ILE A 104 -1.57 9.53 -8.15
N ILE A 105 -0.58 9.02 -7.41
CA ILE A 105 0.83 8.99 -7.83
C ILE A 105 1.34 7.54 -7.82
N GLY A 106 1.89 7.11 -8.95
CA GLY A 106 2.62 5.85 -9.05
C GLY A 106 4.07 6.04 -8.61
N VAL A 107 4.52 5.26 -7.64
CA VAL A 107 5.84 5.38 -7.01
C VAL A 107 6.72 4.20 -7.41
N ASN A 108 8.02 4.46 -7.58
CA ASN A 108 9.01 3.41 -7.80
C ASN A 108 9.42 2.78 -6.46
N HIS A 109 9.36 1.45 -6.37
CA HIS A 109 9.63 0.70 -5.15
C HIS A 109 11.04 0.98 -4.58
N CYS A 110 12.06 1.01 -5.44
CA CYS A 110 13.44 1.20 -5.01
C CYS A 110 13.68 2.63 -4.49
N ILE A 111 13.07 3.63 -5.12
CA ILE A 111 13.20 5.04 -4.68
C ILE A 111 12.51 5.25 -3.34
N VAL A 112 11.37 4.60 -3.08
CA VAL A 112 10.60 4.83 -1.85
C VAL A 112 11.35 4.35 -0.61
N ILE A 113 12.08 3.24 -0.70
CA ILE A 113 12.85 2.69 0.42
C ILE A 113 13.87 3.72 0.91
N LEU A 114 14.51 4.44 -0.01
CA LEU A 114 15.50 5.47 0.32
C LEU A 114 14.90 6.69 1.05
N LYS A 115 13.60 6.96 0.88
CA LYS A 115 12.94 8.14 1.46
C LYS A 115 12.06 7.83 2.67
N TRP A 116 11.97 6.56 3.08
CA TRP A 116 11.12 6.16 4.20
C TRP A 116 11.87 6.09 5.53
N GLU A 117 13.20 6.04 5.51
CA GLU A 117 14.05 6.03 6.72
C GLU A 117 14.55 7.43 7.12
N ASP A 118 14.47 8.40 6.20
CA ASP A 118 14.68 9.84 6.46
C ASP A 118 13.38 10.52 6.94
#